data_AF-B8ERL3-F1
#
_entry.id   AF-B8ERL3-F1
#
_cell.length_a   1.000
_cell.length_b   1.000
_cell.length_c   1.000
_cell.angle_alpha   90.00
_cell.angle_beta   90.00
_cell.angle_gamma   90.00
#
_symmetry.space_group_name_H-M   'P 1'
#
loop_
_entity.id
_entity.type
_entity.pdbx_description
1 polymer ?
#
loop_
_entity_poly.entity_id
_entity_poly.type
_entity_poly.pdbx_seq_one_letter_code
_entity_poly.pdbx_strand_id
1 'polypeptide(L)'
;MEWGSFIGPAVIAAGVSGIVSVVGLIVSTCTARAIHTEKLAFDQNQAAQKLGFDEQLAERKVNADIALAEKKIALDASLADRKRRQDLAEEVLSAFYQMVDTIRAIRSPGGYPDEGKNRPIMPGESEDVARMRDAYYAIVERFEARRKEIADLMSRRYRMTAWFGKEADEPFEIVYRALSTIIVSARSLIDWADKDSQTSTPDNLALWDKMQGDIWQGAATPDTIGDDVDRAIVLIETICRPVLQEPAK
;
A
#
# COMPACT_ATOMS: atom_id res chain seq x y z
N MET A 1 -12.97 -109.39 -64.99
CA MET A 1 -13.50 -108.01 -65.07
C MET A 1 -12.64 -107.15 -64.17
N GLU A 2 -11.63 -106.52 -64.74
CA GLU A 2 -10.68 -105.65 -64.05
C GLU A 2 -11.10 -104.18 -64.19
N TRP A 3 -11.48 -103.55 -63.09
CA TRP A 3 -11.94 -102.16 -62.98
C TRP A 3 -10.77 -101.18 -62.70
N GLY A 4 -9.54 -101.48 -63.15
CA GLY A 4 -8.32 -100.81 -62.69
C GLY A 4 -7.80 -99.63 -63.52
N SER A 5 -8.41 -99.27 -64.66
CA SER A 5 -7.75 -98.39 -65.66
C SER A 5 -8.46 -97.06 -65.97
N PHE A 6 -9.45 -96.62 -65.19
CA PHE A 6 -10.30 -95.46 -65.54
C PHE A 6 -10.06 -94.18 -64.74
N ILE A 7 -8.88 -93.99 -64.14
CA ILE A 7 -8.50 -92.71 -63.54
C ILE A 7 -7.22 -92.23 -64.22
N GLY A 8 -7.40 -91.46 -65.30
CA GLY A 8 -6.29 -90.89 -66.06
C GLY A 8 -5.54 -89.80 -65.27
N PRO A 9 -4.27 -89.51 -65.64
CA PRO A 9 -3.42 -88.49 -65.00
C PRO A 9 -4.07 -87.11 -64.83
N ALA A 10 -5.05 -86.78 -65.68
CA ALA A 10 -5.80 -85.52 -65.63
C ALA A 10 -6.69 -85.36 -64.39
N VAL A 11 -7.26 -86.46 -63.84
CA VAL A 11 -8.10 -86.40 -62.64
C VAL A 11 -7.25 -86.16 -61.39
N ILE A 12 -6.05 -86.75 -61.36
CA ILE A 12 -5.07 -86.53 -60.30
C ILE A 12 -4.56 -85.08 -60.33
N ALA A 13 -4.28 -84.52 -61.52
CA ALA A 13 -3.88 -83.13 -61.68
C ALA A 13 -4.98 -82.12 -61.24
N ALA A 14 -6.24 -82.38 -61.60
CA ALA A 14 -7.37 -81.53 -61.19
C ALA A 14 -7.59 -81.58 -59.67
N GLY A 15 -7.51 -82.77 -59.06
CA GLY A 15 -7.62 -82.95 -57.60
C GLY A 15 -6.50 -82.25 -56.83
N VAL A 16 -5.25 -82.36 -57.30
CA VAL A 16 -4.10 -81.66 -56.70
C VAL A 16 -4.25 -80.13 -56.85
N SER A 17 -4.71 -79.62 -58.00
CA SER A 17 -4.91 -78.17 -58.19
C SER A 17 -6.04 -77.60 -57.31
N GLY A 18 -7.11 -78.37 -57.09
CA GLY A 18 -8.20 -77.99 -56.20
C GLY A 18 -7.74 -77.92 -54.74
N ILE A 19 -6.96 -78.89 -54.29
CA ILE A 19 -6.39 -78.92 -52.93
C ILE A 19 -5.43 -77.74 -52.75
N VAL A 20 -4.52 -77.49 -53.70
CA VAL A 20 -3.58 -76.35 -53.62
C VAL A 20 -4.33 -75.00 -53.60
N SER A 21 -5.41 -74.86 -54.36
CA SER A 21 -6.22 -73.64 -54.36
C SER A 21 -6.96 -73.42 -53.04
N VAL A 22 -7.51 -74.47 -52.44
CA VAL A 22 -8.17 -74.41 -51.12
C VAL A 22 -7.16 -74.09 -50.02
N VAL A 23 -5.98 -74.71 -50.04
CA VAL A 23 -4.90 -74.41 -49.09
C VAL A 23 -4.43 -72.96 -49.25
N GLY A 24 -4.27 -72.46 -50.47
CA GLY A 24 -3.92 -71.06 -50.74
C GLY A 24 -4.96 -70.07 -50.19
N LEU A 25 -6.25 -70.38 -50.35
CA LEU A 25 -7.36 -69.58 -49.81
C LEU A 25 -7.37 -69.56 -48.27
N ILE A 26 -7.12 -70.71 -47.64
CA ILE A 26 -7.02 -70.82 -46.17
C ILE A 26 -5.82 -70.01 -45.66
N VAL A 27 -4.64 -70.14 -46.28
CA VAL A 27 -3.46 -69.38 -45.88
C VAL A 27 -3.68 -67.87 -46.08
N SER A 28 -4.28 -67.45 -47.20
CA SER A 28 -4.58 -66.05 -47.47
C SER A 28 -5.59 -65.45 -46.50
N THR A 29 -6.63 -66.19 -46.12
CA THR A 29 -7.63 -65.71 -45.16
C THR A 29 -7.10 -65.69 -43.73
N CYS A 30 -6.28 -66.67 -43.33
CA CYS A 30 -5.58 -66.67 -42.05
C CYS A 30 -4.58 -65.52 -41.94
N THR A 31 -3.79 -65.26 -42.98
CA THR A 31 -2.84 -64.12 -43.01
C THR A 31 -3.57 -62.78 -43.02
N ALA A 32 -4.65 -62.63 -43.79
CA ALA A 32 -5.46 -61.41 -43.77
C ALA A 32 -6.07 -61.14 -42.39
N ARG A 33 -6.59 -62.18 -41.71
CA ARG A 33 -7.11 -62.05 -40.34
C ARG A 33 -6.02 -61.68 -39.35
N ALA A 34 -4.85 -62.33 -39.43
CA ALA A 34 -3.70 -62.03 -38.58
C ALA A 34 -3.24 -60.57 -38.75
N ILE A 35 -3.09 -60.11 -39.99
CA ILE A 35 -2.71 -58.72 -40.31
C ILE A 35 -3.77 -57.73 -39.78
N HIS A 36 -5.06 -58.03 -39.90
CA HIS A 36 -6.11 -57.17 -39.35
C HIS A 36 -6.08 -57.11 -37.82
N THR A 37 -5.86 -58.24 -37.15
CA THR A 37 -5.74 -58.24 -35.69
C THR A 37 -4.50 -57.50 -35.21
N GLU A 38 -3.36 -57.65 -35.89
CA GLU A 38 -2.14 -56.90 -35.59
C GLU A 38 -2.33 -55.40 -35.84
N LYS A 39 -2.99 -55.03 -36.94
CA LYS A 39 -3.30 -53.63 -37.25
C LYS A 39 -4.22 -53.02 -36.20
N LEU A 40 -5.27 -53.71 -35.78
CA LEU A 40 -6.17 -53.23 -34.72
C LEU A 40 -5.42 -53.04 -33.40
N ALA A 41 -4.56 -53.98 -33.02
CA ALA A 41 -3.73 -53.85 -31.82
C ALA A 41 -2.75 -52.68 -31.93
N PHE A 42 -2.13 -52.48 -33.10
CA PHE A 42 -1.25 -51.34 -33.36
C PHE A 42 -2.01 -50.00 -33.28
N ASP A 43 -3.19 -49.90 -33.89
CA ASP A 43 -4.02 -48.70 -33.88
C ASP A 43 -4.51 -48.38 -32.45
N GLN A 44 -4.91 -49.40 -31.67
CA GLN A 44 -5.28 -49.25 -30.26
C GLN A 44 -4.10 -48.77 -29.41
N ASN A 45 -2.92 -49.35 -29.60
CA ASN A 45 -1.71 -48.93 -28.89
C ASN A 45 -1.32 -47.50 -29.25
N GLN A 46 -1.41 -47.12 -30.53
CA GLN A 46 -1.13 -45.75 -30.97
C GLN A 46 -2.16 -44.76 -30.40
N ALA A 47 -3.45 -45.12 -30.37
CA ALA A 47 -4.49 -44.30 -29.78
C ALA A 47 -4.27 -44.10 -28.27
N ALA A 48 -3.92 -45.16 -27.54
CA ALA A 48 -3.61 -45.10 -26.11
C ALA A 48 -2.38 -44.21 -25.83
N GLN A 49 -1.32 -44.31 -26.64
CA GLN A 49 -0.15 -43.44 -26.52
C GLN A 49 -0.49 -41.96 -26.78
N LYS A 50 -1.31 -41.68 -27.81
CA LYS A 50 -1.76 -40.32 -28.11
C LYS A 50 -2.59 -39.74 -26.97
N LEU A 51 -3.53 -40.53 -26.43
CA LEU A 51 -4.36 -40.11 -25.31
C LEU A 51 -3.50 -39.78 -24.07
N GLY A 52 -2.54 -40.64 -23.73
CA GLY A 52 -1.64 -40.38 -22.61
C GLY A 52 -0.75 -39.15 -22.82
N PHE A 53 -0.33 -38.87 -24.05
CA PHE A 53 0.40 -37.65 -24.37
C PHE A 53 -0.48 -36.40 -24.24
N ASP A 54 -1.71 -36.46 -24.74
CA ASP A 54 -2.68 -35.36 -24.66
C ASP A 54 -3.08 -35.07 -23.21
N GLU A 55 -3.24 -36.11 -22.38
CA GLU A 55 -3.48 -36.01 -20.94
C GLU A 55 -2.33 -35.28 -20.24
N GLN A 56 -1.08 -35.73 -20.47
CA GLN A 56 0.11 -35.06 -19.91
C GLN A 56 0.23 -33.60 -20.37
N LEU A 57 -0.12 -33.31 -21.63
CA LEU A 57 -0.07 -31.96 -22.18
C LEU A 57 -1.17 -31.08 -21.58
N ALA A 58 -2.37 -31.62 -21.39
CA ALA A 58 -3.47 -30.93 -20.72
C ALA A 58 -3.14 -30.63 -19.26
N GLU A 59 -2.60 -31.60 -18.52
CA GLU A 59 -2.14 -31.42 -17.14
C GLU A 59 -1.06 -30.33 -17.04
N ARG A 60 -0.06 -30.36 -17.94
CA ARG A 60 0.98 -29.32 -17.97
C ARG A 60 0.43 -27.93 -18.26
N LYS A 61 -0.57 -27.82 -19.14
CA LYS A 61 -1.24 -26.54 -19.43
C LYS A 61 -2.00 -26.03 -18.22
N VAL A 62 -2.83 -26.88 -17.61
CA VAL A 62 -3.60 -26.52 -16.41
C VAL A 62 -2.66 -26.08 -15.29
N ASN A 63 -1.57 -26.82 -15.05
CA ASN A 63 -0.59 -26.47 -14.04
C ASN A 63 0.14 -25.14 -14.35
N ALA A 64 0.46 -24.88 -15.62
CA ALA A 64 1.05 -23.61 -16.04
C ALA A 64 0.10 -22.42 -15.85
N ASP A 65 -1.18 -22.61 -16.18
CA ASP A 65 -2.21 -21.58 -16.02
C ASP A 65 -2.48 -21.27 -14.54
N ILE A 66 -2.53 -22.31 -13.69
CA ILE A 66 -2.63 -22.15 -12.22
C ILE A 66 -1.44 -21.36 -11.70
N ALA A 67 -0.21 -21.75 -12.07
CA ALA A 67 1.00 -21.07 -11.61
C ALA A 67 1.07 -19.60 -12.09
N LEU A 68 0.57 -19.31 -13.28
CA LEU A 68 0.49 -17.96 -13.81
C LEU A 68 -0.57 -17.13 -13.06
N ALA A 69 -1.72 -17.72 -12.76
CA ALA A 69 -2.79 -17.08 -12.00
C ALA A 69 -2.33 -16.73 -10.58
N GLU A 70 -1.64 -17.64 -9.88
CA GLU A 70 -1.10 -17.40 -8.55
C GLU A 70 -0.07 -16.26 -8.55
N LYS A 71 0.86 -16.26 -9.52
CA LYS A 71 1.83 -15.16 -9.68
C LYS A 71 1.15 -13.83 -9.93
N LYS A 72 0.09 -13.82 -10.74
CA LYS A 72 -0.68 -12.61 -11.02
C LYS A 72 -1.37 -12.09 -9.76
N ILE A 73 -2.03 -12.95 -8.99
CA ILE A 73 -2.70 -12.57 -7.74
C ILE A 73 -1.69 -11.99 -6.73
N ALA A 74 -0.52 -12.63 -6.60
CA ALA A 74 0.54 -12.15 -5.71
C ALA A 74 1.07 -10.78 -6.15
N LEU A 75 1.26 -10.58 -7.46
CA LEU A 75 1.68 -9.29 -8.01
C LEU A 75 0.61 -8.22 -7.76
N ASP A 76 -0.65 -8.49 -8.09
CA ASP A 76 -1.76 -7.56 -7.90
C ASP A 76 -1.92 -7.15 -6.42
N ALA A 77 -1.78 -8.09 -5.49
CA ALA A 77 -1.77 -7.80 -4.05
C ALA A 77 -0.60 -6.88 -3.66
N SER A 78 0.62 -7.16 -4.15
CA SER A 78 1.81 -6.34 -3.88
C SER A 78 1.67 -4.92 -4.44
N LEU A 79 1.07 -4.78 -5.61
CA LEU A 79 0.80 -3.49 -6.25
C LEU A 79 -0.24 -2.69 -5.48
N ALA A 80 -1.31 -3.35 -5.01
CA ALA A 80 -2.35 -2.71 -4.20
C ALA A 80 -1.79 -2.18 -2.87
N ASP A 81 -0.97 -2.97 -2.18
CA ASP A 81 -0.33 -2.53 -0.93
C ASP A 81 0.68 -1.40 -1.16
N ARG A 82 1.49 -1.48 -2.22
CA ARG A 82 2.39 -0.38 -2.62
C ARG A 82 1.61 0.90 -2.87
N LYS A 83 0.52 0.83 -3.63
CA LYS A 83 -0.34 1.98 -3.93
C LYS A 83 -0.90 2.61 -2.65
N ARG A 84 -1.43 1.81 -1.73
CA ARG A 84 -1.95 2.31 -0.44
C ARG A 84 -0.89 3.03 0.38
N ARG A 85 0.34 2.52 0.39
CA ARG A 85 1.48 3.17 1.07
C ARG A 85 1.88 4.47 0.41
N GLN A 86 1.90 4.51 -0.93
CA GLN A 86 2.19 5.73 -1.69
C GLN A 86 1.14 6.82 -1.46
N ASP A 87 -0.14 6.47 -1.62
CA ASP A 87 -1.26 7.40 -1.41
C ASP A 87 -1.23 7.99 0.01
N LEU A 88 -0.99 7.15 1.04
CA LEU A 88 -0.85 7.61 2.42
C LEU A 88 0.37 8.50 2.64
N ALA A 89 1.53 8.15 2.04
CA ALA A 89 2.76 8.93 2.17
C ALA A 89 2.62 10.33 1.53
N GLU A 90 1.99 10.41 0.35
CA GLU A 90 1.74 11.68 -0.35
C GLU A 90 0.81 12.59 0.46
N GLU A 91 -0.28 12.02 0.94
CA GLU A 91 -1.30 12.74 1.71
C GLU A 91 -0.73 13.28 3.03
N VAL A 92 0.04 12.46 3.76
CA VAL A 92 0.67 12.86 5.02
C VAL A 92 1.76 13.90 4.78
N LEU A 93 2.65 13.69 3.79
CA LEU A 93 3.72 14.64 3.51
C LEU A 93 3.17 16.02 3.13
N SER A 94 2.11 16.05 2.32
CA SER A 94 1.40 17.30 1.96
C SER A 94 0.79 17.97 3.18
N ALA A 95 0.15 17.21 4.06
CA ALA A 95 -0.45 17.74 5.29
C ALA A 95 0.62 18.27 6.27
N PHE A 96 1.82 17.68 6.31
CA PHE A 96 2.93 18.20 7.10
C PHE A 96 3.43 19.55 6.58
N TYR A 97 3.59 19.73 5.26
CA TYR A 97 3.94 21.05 4.72
C TYR A 97 2.86 22.10 5.03
N GLN A 98 1.58 21.75 4.89
CA GLN A 98 0.49 22.63 5.28
C GLN A 98 0.55 22.98 6.78
N MET A 99 0.93 22.03 7.64
CA MET A 99 1.06 22.25 9.07
C MET A 99 2.15 23.26 9.42
N VAL A 100 3.25 23.31 8.67
CA VAL A 100 4.29 24.34 8.83
C VAL A 100 3.70 25.73 8.64
N ASP A 101 2.95 25.92 7.55
CA ASP A 101 2.31 27.20 7.24
C ASP A 101 1.23 27.55 8.26
N THR A 102 0.47 26.55 8.72
CA THR A 102 -0.51 26.68 9.80
C THR A 102 0.14 27.16 11.10
N ILE A 103 1.26 26.57 11.52
CA ILE A 103 1.98 26.99 12.74
C ILE A 103 2.54 28.40 12.57
N ARG A 104 3.13 28.73 11.41
CA ARG A 104 3.61 30.10 11.10
C ARG A 104 2.47 31.12 11.15
N ALA A 105 1.32 30.78 10.58
CA ALA A 105 0.15 31.65 10.57
C ALA A 105 -0.43 31.85 11.98
N ILE A 106 -0.44 30.80 12.81
CA ILE A 106 -0.83 30.92 14.23
C ILE A 106 0.12 31.89 14.94
N ARG A 107 1.44 31.70 14.79
CA ARG A 107 2.50 32.46 15.49
C ARG A 107 2.86 33.81 14.85
N SER A 108 2.14 34.23 13.82
CA SER A 108 2.43 35.49 13.11
C SER A 108 2.28 36.69 14.06
N PRO A 109 3.30 37.55 14.23
CA PRO A 109 3.18 38.72 15.11
C PRO A 109 2.22 39.79 14.55
N GLY A 110 1.95 39.78 13.24
CA GLY A 110 0.93 40.66 12.65
C GLY A 110 -0.47 40.21 13.05
N GLY A 111 -1.31 41.15 13.50
CA GLY A 111 -2.70 40.91 13.90
C GLY A 111 -3.71 41.67 13.05
N TYR A 112 -4.93 41.13 12.96
CA TYR A 112 -6.07 41.87 12.40
C TYR A 112 -6.78 42.67 13.50
N PRO A 113 -7.40 43.81 13.17
CA PRO A 113 -8.03 44.68 14.17
C PRO A 113 -9.10 44.02 15.05
N ASP A 114 -9.70 42.91 14.60
CA ASP A 114 -10.79 42.21 15.29
C ASP A 114 -10.37 40.86 15.91
N GLU A 115 -9.11 40.46 15.80
CA GLU A 115 -8.60 39.28 16.51
C GLU A 115 -8.53 39.54 18.02
N GLY A 116 -8.77 38.49 18.80
CA GLY A 116 -8.68 38.54 20.27
C GLY A 116 -9.97 39.00 20.95
N LYS A 117 -10.83 39.76 20.25
CA LYS A 117 -12.00 40.44 20.84
C LYS A 117 -13.13 39.52 21.26
N ASN A 118 -13.18 38.27 20.80
CA ASN A 118 -14.22 37.33 21.22
C ASN A 118 -13.92 36.68 22.57
N ARG A 119 -12.77 37.02 23.19
CA ARG A 119 -12.44 36.57 24.53
C ARG A 119 -13.49 37.06 25.54
N PRO A 120 -13.91 36.21 26.49
CA PRO A 120 -14.69 36.67 27.64
C PRO A 120 -13.92 37.75 28.43
N ILE A 121 -14.51 38.94 28.53
CA ILE A 121 -13.97 40.07 29.30
C ILE A 121 -14.15 39.77 30.79
N MET A 122 -13.10 40.01 31.59
CA MET A 122 -13.16 39.79 33.04
C MET A 122 -13.67 41.05 33.76
N PRO A 123 -14.51 40.93 34.82
CA PRO A 123 -14.94 42.08 35.59
C PRO A 123 -13.76 42.82 36.22
N GLY A 124 -13.71 44.15 36.05
CA GLY A 124 -12.66 44.99 36.64
C GLY A 124 -11.34 45.03 35.87
N GLU A 125 -11.28 44.43 34.68
CA GLU A 125 -10.13 44.50 33.78
C GLU A 125 -9.90 45.95 33.30
N SER A 126 -8.67 46.45 33.44
CA SER A 126 -8.28 47.75 32.87
C SER A 126 -8.17 47.67 31.34
N GLU A 127 -8.27 48.81 30.65
CA GLU A 127 -8.14 48.83 29.18
C GLU A 127 -6.79 48.28 28.71
N ASP A 128 -5.70 48.57 29.44
CA ASP A 128 -4.36 48.07 29.11
C ASP A 128 -4.26 46.54 29.23
N VAL A 129 -4.80 45.97 30.32
CA VAL A 129 -4.81 44.52 30.53
C VAL A 129 -5.70 43.85 29.50
N ALA A 130 -6.86 44.42 29.17
CA ALA A 130 -7.74 43.91 28.12
C ALA A 130 -7.01 43.83 26.77
N ARG A 131 -6.33 44.92 26.36
CA ARG A 131 -5.54 44.94 25.12
C ARG A 131 -4.46 43.87 25.09
N MET A 132 -3.74 43.67 26.19
CA MET A 132 -2.71 42.63 26.27
C MET A 132 -3.31 41.22 26.18
N ARG A 133 -4.38 40.94 26.93
CA ARG A 133 -5.04 39.63 26.90
C ARG A 133 -5.63 39.32 25.53
N ASP A 134 -6.21 40.31 24.86
CA ASP A 134 -6.77 40.14 23.53
C ASP A 134 -5.66 39.82 22.50
N ALA A 135 -4.51 40.49 22.59
CA ALA A 135 -3.36 40.20 21.74
C ALA A 135 -2.86 38.75 21.89
N TYR A 136 -2.81 38.21 23.12
CA TYR A 136 -2.45 36.80 23.34
C TYR A 136 -3.58 35.83 22.96
N TYR A 137 -4.83 36.23 23.12
CA TYR A 137 -5.99 35.42 22.75
C TYR A 137 -6.11 35.24 21.23
N ALA A 138 -5.59 36.17 20.42
CA ALA A 138 -5.48 36.00 18.97
C ALA A 138 -4.81 34.66 18.57
N ILE A 139 -3.78 34.21 19.31
CA ILE A 139 -3.14 32.91 19.09
C ILE A 139 -4.12 31.75 19.29
N VAL A 140 -4.94 31.83 20.34
CA VAL A 140 -5.94 30.81 20.67
C VAL A 140 -7.03 30.77 19.59
N GLU A 141 -7.55 31.93 19.16
CA GLU A 141 -8.53 32.00 18.08
C GLU A 141 -7.99 31.42 16.78
N ARG A 142 -6.76 31.78 16.42
CA ARG A 142 -6.08 31.26 15.21
C ARG A 142 -5.91 29.75 15.28
N PHE A 143 -5.58 29.20 16.44
CA PHE A 143 -5.46 27.77 16.64
C PHE A 143 -6.82 27.08 16.51
N GLU A 144 -7.86 27.58 17.18
CA GLU A 144 -9.20 26.99 17.11
C GLU A 144 -9.76 27.01 15.69
N ALA A 145 -9.49 28.07 14.91
CA ALA A 145 -9.85 28.16 13.49
C ALA A 145 -9.23 27.04 12.63
N ARG A 146 -8.08 26.48 13.05
CA ARG A 146 -7.33 25.43 12.34
C ARG A 146 -7.43 24.06 13.01
N ARG A 147 -8.23 23.94 14.07
CA ARG A 147 -8.34 22.72 14.88
C ARG A 147 -8.73 21.50 14.06
N LYS A 148 -9.59 21.67 13.05
CA LYS A 148 -9.99 20.57 12.15
C LYS A 148 -8.81 20.03 11.35
N GLU A 149 -7.98 20.91 10.80
CA GLU A 149 -6.79 20.54 10.02
C GLU A 149 -5.76 19.83 10.90
N ILE A 150 -5.53 20.34 12.10
CA ILE A 150 -4.67 19.72 13.11
C ILE A 150 -5.19 18.33 13.48
N ALA A 151 -6.48 18.19 13.75
CA ALA A 151 -7.09 16.90 14.08
C ALA A 151 -7.01 15.90 12.91
N ASP A 152 -7.20 16.37 11.68
CA ASP A 152 -7.07 15.53 10.48
C ASP A 152 -5.65 14.97 10.36
N LEU A 153 -4.62 15.82 10.48
CA LEU A 153 -3.23 15.38 10.50
C LEU A 153 -2.99 14.35 11.61
N MET A 154 -3.37 14.66 12.85
CA MET A 154 -3.12 13.80 14.01
C MET A 154 -3.83 12.45 13.91
N SER A 155 -4.98 12.36 13.22
CA SER A 155 -5.68 11.10 13.00
C SER A 155 -4.89 10.12 12.13
N ARG A 156 -4.04 10.64 11.23
CA ARG A 156 -3.25 9.85 10.27
C ARG A 156 -2.05 9.17 10.92
N ARG A 157 -1.63 9.65 12.09
CA ARG A 157 -0.56 9.10 12.93
C ARG A 157 -0.65 7.58 13.05
N TYR A 158 -1.81 7.05 13.45
CA TYR A 158 -1.99 5.62 13.64
C TYR A 158 -1.83 4.80 12.35
N ARG A 159 -2.29 5.34 11.22
CA ARG A 159 -2.12 4.69 9.91
C ARG A 159 -0.65 4.72 9.48
N MET A 160 0.05 5.83 9.72
CA MET A 160 1.49 5.92 9.48
C MET A 160 2.26 4.91 10.30
N THR A 161 1.96 4.80 11.61
CA THR A 161 2.59 3.79 12.48
C THR A 161 2.35 2.37 11.99
N ALA A 162 1.13 2.04 11.56
CA ALA A 162 0.78 0.70 11.08
C ALA A 162 1.52 0.32 9.79
N TRP A 163 1.72 1.26 8.87
CA TRP A 163 2.34 0.99 7.56
C TRP A 163 3.86 1.18 7.53
N PHE A 164 4.40 2.07 8.36
CA PHE A 164 5.80 2.52 8.30
C PHE A 164 6.60 2.23 9.57
N GLY A 165 5.96 1.71 10.63
CA GLY A 165 6.63 1.38 11.89
C GLY A 165 6.54 2.50 12.94
N LYS A 166 7.09 2.24 14.12
CA LYS A 166 6.97 3.11 15.29
C LYS A 166 7.70 4.45 15.10
N GLU A 167 8.74 4.47 14.29
CA GLU A 167 9.54 5.65 13.97
C GLU A 167 8.71 6.71 13.24
N ALA A 168 7.67 6.31 12.52
CA ALA A 168 6.74 7.24 11.86
C ALA A 168 5.88 8.05 12.81
N ASP A 169 5.92 7.75 14.10
CA ASP A 169 5.22 8.46 15.17
C ASP A 169 5.93 9.75 15.59
N GLU A 170 7.27 9.76 15.55
CA GLU A 170 8.11 10.85 16.05
C GLU A 170 7.77 12.23 15.45
N PRO A 171 7.63 12.40 14.12
CA PRO A 171 7.31 13.72 13.57
C PRO A 171 5.94 14.25 14.04
N PHE A 172 4.96 13.38 14.30
CA PHE A 172 3.66 13.80 14.84
C PHE A 172 3.78 14.29 16.28
N GLU A 173 4.56 13.60 17.11
CA GLU A 173 4.81 13.98 18.51
C GLU A 173 5.53 15.33 18.62
N ILE A 174 6.49 15.60 17.72
CA ILE A 174 7.21 16.88 17.69
C ILE A 174 6.22 18.02 17.36
N VAL A 175 5.41 17.87 16.31
CA VAL A 175 4.39 18.86 15.92
C VAL A 175 3.35 19.05 17.03
N TYR A 176 2.86 17.96 17.62
CA TYR A 176 1.89 18.01 18.71
C TYR A 176 2.43 18.76 19.92
N ARG A 177 3.70 18.51 20.28
CA ARG A 177 4.39 19.21 21.37
C ARG A 177 4.53 20.69 21.06
N ALA A 178 4.95 21.05 19.84
CA ALA A 178 5.07 22.45 19.42
C ALA A 178 3.72 23.19 19.55
N LEU A 179 2.64 22.62 19.02
CA LEU A 179 1.28 23.16 19.15
C LEU A 179 0.83 23.29 20.61
N SER A 180 1.12 22.27 21.44
CA SER A 180 0.77 22.28 22.86
C SER A 180 1.53 23.38 23.61
N THR A 181 2.82 23.55 23.34
CA THR A 181 3.65 24.62 23.93
C THR A 181 3.09 25.99 23.56
N ILE A 182 2.80 26.24 22.29
CA ILE A 182 2.20 27.51 21.83
C ILE A 182 0.92 27.83 22.61
N ILE A 183 0.01 26.85 22.73
CA ILE A 183 -1.29 27.08 23.38
C ILE A 183 -1.17 27.26 24.89
N VAL A 184 -0.30 26.49 25.55
CA VAL A 184 -0.05 26.65 26.98
C VAL A 184 0.61 27.99 27.28
N SER A 185 1.60 28.41 26.48
CA SER A 185 2.28 29.70 26.62
C SER A 185 1.31 30.86 26.38
N ALA A 186 0.45 30.80 25.34
CA ALA A 186 -0.56 31.82 25.08
C ALA A 186 -1.56 31.97 26.25
N ARG A 187 -2.08 30.86 26.78
CA ARG A 187 -3.01 30.89 27.92
C ARG A 187 -2.36 31.40 29.19
N SER A 188 -1.11 31.00 29.44
CA SER A 188 -0.35 31.46 30.59
C SER A 188 -0.11 32.98 30.53
N LEU A 189 0.22 33.51 29.35
CA LEU A 189 0.37 34.95 29.11
C LEU A 189 -0.94 35.73 29.34
N ILE A 190 -2.09 35.19 28.93
CA ILE A 190 -3.41 35.78 29.22
C ILE A 190 -3.63 35.87 30.74
N ASP A 191 -3.34 34.79 31.47
CA ASP A 191 -3.52 34.73 32.92
C ASP A 191 -2.54 35.64 33.70
N TRP A 192 -1.38 35.93 33.10
CA TRP A 192 -0.32 36.73 33.73
C TRP A 192 -0.40 38.23 33.39
N ALA A 193 -1.21 38.64 32.39
CA ALA A 193 -1.28 40.02 31.91
C ALA A 193 -1.65 41.09 32.96
N ASP A 194 -2.28 40.70 34.08
CA ASP A 194 -2.73 41.60 35.15
C ASP A 194 -1.85 41.54 36.42
N LYS A 195 -0.74 40.79 36.37
CA LYS A 195 0.05 40.44 37.55
C LYS A 195 1.39 41.17 37.57
N ASP A 196 1.35 42.49 37.73
CA ASP A 196 2.53 43.37 37.87
C ASP A 196 3.53 42.88 38.95
N SER A 197 3.03 42.27 40.03
CA SER A 197 3.88 41.73 41.09
C SER A 197 4.53 40.38 40.77
N GLN A 198 4.00 39.63 39.79
CA GLN A 198 4.58 38.35 39.36
C GLN A 198 5.64 38.52 38.29
N THR A 199 5.61 39.57 37.46
CA THR A 199 6.65 39.85 36.45
C THR A 199 7.90 40.55 37.00
N SER A 200 8.01 40.75 38.32
CA SER A 200 9.11 41.53 38.90
C SER A 200 10.37 40.72 39.26
N THR A 201 10.29 39.38 39.33
CA THR A 201 11.48 38.55 39.59
C THR A 201 12.21 38.19 38.29
N PRO A 202 13.55 38.06 38.29
CA PRO A 202 14.30 37.65 37.11
C PRO A 202 13.82 36.35 36.48
N ASP A 203 13.43 35.36 37.31
CA ASP A 203 12.95 34.06 36.84
C ASP A 203 11.61 34.17 36.11
N ASN A 204 10.70 35.03 36.60
CA ASN A 204 9.40 35.22 35.98
C ASN A 204 9.49 36.04 34.69
N LEU A 205 10.43 37.00 34.61
CA LEU A 205 10.76 37.68 33.35
C LEU A 205 11.31 36.71 32.32
N ALA A 206 12.24 35.85 32.70
CA ALA A 206 12.78 34.84 31.79
C ALA A 206 11.71 33.86 31.29
N LEU A 207 10.78 33.46 32.16
CA LEU A 207 9.65 32.62 31.75
C LEU A 207 8.67 33.37 30.84
N TRP A 208 8.39 34.64 31.11
CA TRP A 208 7.56 35.48 30.26
C TRP A 208 8.17 35.65 28.87
N ASP A 209 9.45 35.99 28.78
CA ASP A 209 10.19 36.14 27.53
C ASP A 209 10.19 34.82 26.74
N LYS A 210 10.38 33.69 27.43
CA LYS A 210 10.26 32.36 26.82
C LYS A 210 8.88 32.14 26.21
N MET A 211 7.81 32.41 26.98
CA MET A 211 6.44 32.23 26.48
C MET A 211 6.14 33.13 25.29
N GLN A 212 6.65 34.38 25.28
CA GLN A 212 6.56 35.25 24.12
C GLN A 212 7.31 34.67 22.90
N GLY A 213 8.50 34.12 23.13
CA GLY A 213 9.26 33.37 22.11
C GLY A 213 8.50 32.18 21.53
N ASP A 214 7.78 31.44 22.39
CA ASP A 214 6.99 30.29 21.97
C ASP A 214 5.83 30.72 21.04
N ILE A 215 5.14 31.83 21.35
CA ILE A 215 3.93 32.22 20.62
C ILE A 215 4.18 33.14 19.42
N TRP A 216 5.26 33.92 19.42
CA TRP A 216 5.55 34.87 18.34
C TRP A 216 6.76 34.44 17.54
N GLN A 217 6.57 34.26 16.23
CA GLN A 217 7.66 33.92 15.34
C GLN A 217 8.73 35.03 15.35
N GLY A 218 9.99 34.64 15.58
CA GLY A 218 11.13 35.57 15.61
C GLY A 218 11.29 36.37 16.90
N ALA A 219 10.43 36.17 17.92
CA ALA A 219 10.59 36.83 19.22
C ALA A 219 11.71 36.20 20.08
N ALA A 220 12.05 34.94 19.84
CA ALA A 220 13.19 34.25 20.46
C ALA A 220 14.32 34.00 19.46
N THR A 221 15.55 33.91 19.98
CA THR A 221 16.72 33.48 19.23
C THR A 221 17.52 32.50 20.10
N PRO A 222 17.57 31.20 19.76
CA PRO A 222 16.95 30.54 18.59
C PRO A 222 15.42 30.38 18.69
N ASP A 223 14.74 30.22 17.55
CA ASP A 223 13.30 29.89 17.50
C ASP A 223 13.12 28.37 17.64
N THR A 224 13.08 27.88 18.88
CA THR A 224 13.02 26.44 19.17
C THR A 224 11.80 25.75 18.58
N ILE A 225 10.66 26.46 18.47
CA ILE A 225 9.45 25.92 17.88
C ILE A 225 9.59 25.81 16.36
N GLY A 226 10.21 26.81 15.72
CA GLY A 226 10.55 26.74 14.30
C GLY A 226 11.49 25.57 14.00
N ASP A 227 12.55 25.43 14.79
CA ASP A 227 13.53 24.34 14.66
C ASP A 227 12.89 22.95 14.82
N ASP A 228 11.99 22.79 15.80
CA ASP A 228 11.24 21.54 16.01
C ASP A 228 10.35 21.21 14.81
N VAL A 229 9.65 22.19 14.24
CA VAL A 229 8.79 21.98 13.06
C VAL A 229 9.61 21.61 11.83
N ASP A 230 10.74 22.28 11.58
CA ASP A 230 11.63 21.96 10.47
C ASP A 230 12.23 20.56 10.64
N ARG A 231 12.60 20.17 11.87
CA ARG A 231 13.03 18.80 12.18
C ARG A 231 11.94 17.78 11.87
N ALA A 232 10.68 18.05 12.25
CA ALA A 232 9.57 17.15 11.95
C ALA A 232 9.39 16.94 10.43
N ILE A 233 9.62 17.98 9.63
CA ILE A 233 9.59 17.89 8.16
C ILE A 233 10.70 16.98 7.63
N VAL A 234 11.94 17.17 8.10
CA VAL A 234 13.06 16.30 7.67
C VAL A 234 12.79 14.83 8.02
N LEU A 235 12.24 14.57 9.20
CA LEU A 235 11.89 13.20 9.62
C LEU A 235 10.79 12.59 8.76
N ILE A 236 9.68 13.30 8.52
CA ILE A 236 8.59 12.75 7.71
C ILE A 236 9.00 12.58 6.25
N GLU A 237 9.82 13.49 5.71
CA GLU A 237 10.39 13.34 4.37
C GLU A 237 11.26 12.09 4.24
N THR A 238 12.09 11.81 5.25
CA THR A 238 12.95 10.61 5.29
C THR A 238 12.13 9.33 5.19
N ILE A 239 10.90 9.34 5.73
CA ILE A 239 9.98 8.20 5.73
C ILE A 239 9.18 8.11 4.41
N CYS A 240 8.64 9.23 3.95
CA CYS A 240 7.72 9.27 2.81
C CYS A 240 8.44 9.26 1.46
N ARG A 241 9.54 10.00 1.29
CA ARG A 241 10.23 10.16 0.00
C ARG A 241 10.66 8.83 -0.63
N PRO A 242 11.25 7.86 0.11
CA PRO A 242 11.65 6.58 -0.49
C PRO A 242 10.49 5.83 -1.16
N VAL A 243 9.29 5.87 -0.57
CA VAL A 243 8.11 5.18 -1.10
C VAL A 243 7.52 5.93 -2.29
N LEU A 244 7.60 7.26 -2.31
CA LEU A 244 7.12 8.11 -3.40
C LEU A 244 8.05 8.08 -4.62
N GLN A 245 9.35 7.86 -4.42
CA GLN A 245 10.36 7.84 -5.49
C GLN A 245 10.59 6.44 -6.06
N GLU A 246 10.03 5.39 -5.46
CA GLU A 246 10.21 4.03 -5.94
C GLU A 246 9.62 3.89 -7.36
N PRO A 247 10.45 3.63 -8.40
CA PRO A 247 9.95 3.49 -9.74
C PRO A 247 9.04 2.26 -9.82
N ALA A 248 8.00 2.35 -10.65
CA ALA A 248 7.19 1.19 -11.00
C ALA A 248 8.08 0.16 -11.72
N LYS A 249 8.59 -0.82 -10.96
CA LYS A 249 9.23 -2.03 -11.49
C LYS A 249 8.21 -2.90 -12.22
#